data_AF-A0A5J4X8N1-F1
#
_entry.id   AF-A0A5J4X8N1-F1
#
_cell.length_a   1.000
_cell.length_b   1.000
_cell.length_c   1.000
_cell.angle_alpha   90.00
_cell.angle_beta   90.00
_cell.angle_gamma   90.00
#
_symmetry.space_group_name_H-M   'P 1'
#
loop_
_entity.id
_entity.type
_entity.pdbx_description
1 polymer ?
#
loop_
_entity_poly.entity_id
_entity_poly.type
_entity_poly.pdbx_seq_one_letter_code
_entity_poly.pdbx_strand_id
1 'polypeptide(L)'
;MEEQINKYFGKSVNKDDDICNSFQNSALVPLSVASTIKSKKGLKSIYIDVRFNNNDLNFIEQWLDALFEEAKQVKADNMYDDIDVPYDIPVPVLGFNSAYFDMIFVLPYLTSLKWHITNYLCDFSPIKRVEVRHKITGVRIQFLDAEMFVTKMKLKEFVNDFGKKSNKRSDNKGIFPYTAFNTNNYDEVLNITEPFEQEQFFQRVN
;
A
#
# COMPACT_ATOMS: atom_id res chain seq x y z
N MET A 1 16.64 6.28 20.14
CA MET A 1 16.32 5.18 21.08
C MET A 1 16.36 3.93 20.24
N GLU A 2 17.40 3.11 20.39
CA GLU A 2 17.61 1.92 19.56
C GLU A 2 16.40 0.99 19.66
N GLU A 3 15.75 0.71 18.53
CA GLU A 3 14.71 -0.31 18.47
C GLU A 3 15.35 -1.66 18.75
N GLN A 4 15.11 -2.18 19.95
CA GLN A 4 15.44 -3.55 20.30
C GLN A 4 14.63 -4.47 19.40
N ILE A 5 15.27 -5.00 18.36
CA ILE A 5 14.79 -6.13 17.59
C ILE A 5 14.60 -7.28 18.59
N ASN A 6 13.34 -7.65 18.83
CA ASN A 6 12.98 -8.78 19.69
C ASN A 6 13.74 -10.04 19.24
N LYS A 7 14.76 -10.37 20.02
CA LYS A 7 15.49 -11.62 19.91
C LYS A 7 14.75 -12.67 20.76
N TYR A 8 14.67 -13.89 20.24
CA TYR A 8 14.22 -15.14 20.88
C TYR A 8 12.74 -15.52 20.77
N PHE A 9 12.47 -16.41 19.81
CA PHE A 9 11.53 -17.51 20.00
C PHE A 9 12.31 -18.84 19.88
N GLY A 10 12.27 -19.65 20.95
CA GLY A 10 12.87 -20.99 21.00
C GLY A 10 13.40 -21.33 22.39
N LYS A 11 12.75 -22.27 23.10
CA LYS A 11 13.24 -22.81 24.37
C LYS A 11 14.59 -23.50 24.16
N SER A 12 15.50 -23.38 25.14
CA SER A 12 16.74 -24.16 25.14
C SER A 12 16.44 -25.63 25.40
N VAL A 13 16.94 -26.50 24.51
CA VAL A 13 17.10 -27.93 24.79
C VAL A 13 18.58 -28.24 24.56
N ASN A 14 19.21 -28.84 25.56
CA ASN A 14 20.61 -29.23 25.51
C ASN A 14 20.81 -30.47 24.64
N LYS A 15 21.88 -30.39 23.85
CA LYS A 15 22.77 -31.43 23.30
C LYS A 15 22.18 -32.42 22.30
N ASP A 16 22.89 -32.44 21.17
CA ASP A 16 22.94 -33.48 20.14
C ASP A 16 21.67 -33.60 19.29
N ASP A 17 21.57 -32.75 18.25
CA ASP A 17 21.08 -33.10 16.91
C ASP A 17 21.05 -31.84 16.01
N ASP A 18 21.28 -32.05 14.71
CA ASP A 18 21.52 -31.03 13.67
C ASP A 18 20.68 -29.76 13.78
N ILE A 19 21.37 -28.62 13.88
CA ILE A 19 20.75 -27.28 13.88
C ILE A 19 20.24 -26.97 12.47
N CYS A 20 18.98 -27.32 12.19
CA CYS A 20 18.22 -26.67 11.12
C CYS A 20 17.43 -25.49 11.71
N ASN A 21 18.13 -24.40 12.04
CA ASN A 21 17.48 -23.12 12.28
C ASN A 21 17.19 -22.47 10.93
N SER A 22 15.92 -22.41 10.52
CA SER A 22 15.50 -21.48 9.47
C SER A 22 15.61 -20.05 10.04
N PHE A 23 16.78 -19.43 9.91
CA PHE A 23 16.94 -18.01 10.16
C PHE A 23 16.18 -17.24 9.08
N GLN A 24 15.05 -16.63 9.43
CA GLN A 24 14.39 -15.70 8.53
C GLN A 24 15.13 -14.36 8.61
N ASN A 25 16.01 -14.14 7.63
CA ASN A 25 17.01 -13.06 7.63
C ASN A 25 16.49 -11.72 7.06
N SER A 26 15.18 -11.56 6.90
CA SER A 26 14.59 -10.39 6.26
C SER A 26 13.29 -9.98 6.92
N ALA A 27 13.32 -8.81 7.58
CA ALA A 27 12.12 -8.06 7.93
C ALA A 27 11.80 -7.10 6.78
N LEU A 28 10.58 -7.18 6.24
CA LEU A 28 10.11 -6.22 5.25
C LEU A 28 9.61 -4.97 5.98
N VAL A 29 10.05 -3.80 5.53
CA VAL A 29 9.63 -2.50 6.06
C VAL A 29 9.11 -1.67 4.89
N PRO A 30 7.93 -1.03 5.02
CA PRO A 30 7.41 -0.18 3.96
C PRO A 30 8.26 1.08 3.82
N LEU A 31 8.67 1.40 2.58
CA LEU A 31 9.52 2.57 2.30
C LEU A 31 8.75 3.74 1.70
N SER A 32 7.68 3.45 0.96
CA SER A 32 6.84 4.46 0.35
C SER A 32 5.44 3.93 0.11
N VAL A 33 4.51 4.87 -0.02
CA VAL A 33 3.13 4.65 -0.42
C VAL A 33 2.80 5.59 -1.57
N ALA A 34 2.11 5.06 -2.57
CA ALA A 34 1.67 5.83 -3.72
C ALA A 34 0.22 5.51 -4.02
N SER A 35 -0.53 6.50 -4.46
CA SER A 35 -1.92 6.34 -4.87
C SER A 35 -2.23 7.26 -6.03
N THR A 36 -3.04 6.77 -6.96
CA THR A 36 -3.58 7.61 -8.05
C THR A 36 -5.09 7.70 -7.87
N ILE A 37 -5.56 8.92 -7.69
CA ILE A 37 -6.95 9.29 -7.47
C ILE A 37 -7.54 9.72 -8.80
N LYS A 38 -8.70 9.17 -9.12
CA LYS A 38 -9.52 9.58 -10.25
C LYS A 38 -10.75 10.32 -9.73
N SER A 39 -10.82 11.61 -10.00
CA SER A 39 -11.94 12.48 -9.69
C SER A 39 -12.51 13.09 -10.97
N LYS A 40 -13.63 13.83 -10.89
CA LYS A 40 -14.17 14.61 -12.02
C LYS A 40 -13.18 15.69 -12.49
N LYS A 41 -12.31 16.18 -11.59
CA LYS A 41 -11.25 17.16 -11.90
C LYS A 41 -10.09 16.55 -12.70
N GLY A 42 -9.97 15.22 -12.72
CA GLY A 42 -8.93 14.50 -13.46
C GLY A 42 -8.18 13.47 -12.61
N LEU A 43 -6.96 13.16 -13.01
CA LEU A 43 -6.06 12.26 -12.29
C LEU A 43 -5.14 13.08 -11.39
N LYS A 44 -5.04 12.67 -10.12
CA LYS A 44 -4.07 13.20 -9.15
C LYS A 44 -3.30 12.04 -8.58
N SER A 45 -1.98 12.14 -8.51
CA SER A 45 -1.14 11.15 -7.85
C SER A 45 -0.57 11.71 -6.55
N ILE A 46 -0.57 10.89 -5.52
CA ILE A 46 0.03 11.15 -4.22
C ILE A 46 1.17 10.15 -4.06
N TYR A 47 2.32 10.63 -3.64
CA TYR A 47 3.49 9.82 -3.31
C TYR A 47 4.05 10.36 -2.00
N ILE A 48 4.24 9.48 -1.02
CA ILE A 48 4.83 9.80 0.28
C ILE A 48 5.77 8.66 0.64
N ASP A 49 6.97 8.99 1.09
CA ASP A 49 7.96 8.01 1.52
C ASP A 49 8.41 8.23 2.97
N VAL A 50 9.22 7.30 3.46
CA VAL A 50 9.71 7.26 4.84
C VAL A 50 10.38 8.57 5.30
N ARG A 51 10.88 9.40 4.39
CA ARG A 51 11.52 10.70 4.72
C ARG A 51 10.51 11.73 5.20
N PHE A 52 9.22 11.52 4.96
CA PHE A 52 8.14 12.35 5.49
C PHE A 52 7.86 12.06 6.97
N ASN A 53 8.39 10.97 7.53
CA ASN A 53 8.25 10.70 8.96
C ASN A 53 8.73 11.89 9.79
N ASN A 54 7.92 12.29 10.75
CA ASN A 54 8.26 13.32 11.71
C ASN A 54 7.90 12.82 13.12
N ASN A 55 8.06 13.68 14.12
CA ASN A 55 7.81 13.33 15.52
C ASN A 55 6.34 12.98 15.82
N ASP A 56 5.41 13.44 14.99
CA ASP A 56 3.98 13.37 15.26
C ASP A 56 3.26 12.30 14.43
N LEU A 57 3.68 12.08 13.17
CA LEU A 57 2.98 11.20 12.23
C LEU A 57 3.92 10.37 11.38
N ASN A 58 3.58 9.08 11.26
CA ASN A 58 4.18 8.20 10.28
C ASN A 58 3.71 8.56 8.85
N PHE A 59 4.55 8.33 7.86
CA PHE A 59 4.29 8.59 6.44
C PHE A 59 3.03 7.88 5.92
N ILE A 60 2.69 6.69 6.45
CA ILE A 60 1.44 5.97 6.14
C ILE A 60 0.23 6.72 6.71
N GLU A 61 0.32 7.28 7.92
CA GLU A 61 -0.77 8.08 8.50
C GLU A 61 -0.97 9.38 7.72
N GLN A 62 0.11 10.03 7.31
CA GLN A 62 0.05 11.22 6.45
C GLN A 62 -0.59 10.91 5.09
N TRP A 63 -0.29 9.73 4.52
CA TRP A 63 -0.95 9.24 3.32
C TRP A 63 -2.44 8.97 3.54
N LEU A 64 -2.82 8.36 4.66
CA LEU A 64 -4.23 8.13 5.00
C LEU A 64 -5.00 9.45 5.18
N ASP A 65 -4.39 10.45 5.82
CA ASP A 65 -4.96 11.81 5.91
C ASP A 65 -5.24 12.37 4.51
N ALA A 66 -4.25 12.34 3.62
CA ALA A 66 -4.39 12.82 2.26
C ALA A 66 -5.45 12.01 1.46
N LEU A 67 -5.49 10.69 1.66
CA LEU A 67 -6.46 9.79 1.04
C LEU A 67 -7.90 10.09 1.48
N PHE A 68 -8.12 10.41 2.76
CA PHE A 68 -9.43 10.81 3.26
C PHE A 68 -9.88 12.16 2.72
N GLU A 69 -8.97 13.13 2.53
CA GLU A 69 -9.30 14.40 1.88
C GLU A 69 -9.72 14.19 0.42
N GLU A 70 -8.98 13.38 -0.34
CA GLU A 70 -9.36 13.03 -1.70
C GLU A 70 -10.68 12.23 -1.76
N ALA A 71 -10.91 11.35 -0.79
CA ALA A 71 -12.15 10.58 -0.70
C ALA A 71 -13.39 11.47 -0.48
N LYS A 72 -13.28 12.62 0.19
CA LYS A 72 -14.37 13.60 0.26
C LYS A 72 -14.74 14.10 -1.12
N GLN A 73 -13.73 14.47 -1.93
CA GLN A 73 -13.96 14.94 -3.29
C GLN A 73 -14.54 13.85 -4.18
N VAL A 74 -13.99 12.62 -4.14
CA VAL A 74 -14.51 11.49 -4.94
C VAL A 74 -15.94 11.15 -4.52
N LYS A 75 -16.27 11.21 -3.22
CA LYS A 75 -17.65 11.02 -2.76
C LYS A 75 -18.56 12.10 -3.33
N ALA A 76 -18.20 13.37 -3.21
CA ALA A 76 -18.98 14.49 -3.75
C ALA A 76 -19.18 14.38 -5.27
N ASP A 77 -18.14 13.94 -5.99
CA ASP A 77 -18.20 13.74 -7.43
C ASP A 77 -19.19 12.65 -7.85
N ASN A 78 -19.41 11.63 -7.02
CA ASN A 78 -20.27 10.50 -7.34
C ASN A 78 -21.69 10.63 -6.75
N MET A 79 -22.01 11.71 -6.03
CA MET A 79 -23.38 11.93 -5.55
C MET A 79 -24.35 12.05 -6.72
N TYR A 80 -25.55 11.51 -6.54
CA TYR A 80 -26.65 11.68 -7.49
C TYR A 80 -27.11 13.15 -7.50
N ASP A 81 -27.63 13.61 -8.63
CA ASP A 81 -28.21 14.96 -8.75
C ASP A 81 -29.47 15.12 -7.89
N ASP A 82 -30.17 14.01 -7.63
CA ASP A 82 -31.32 13.95 -6.75
C ASP A 82 -30.89 13.94 -5.28
N ILE A 83 -31.23 15.00 -4.55
CA ILE A 83 -30.87 15.21 -3.15
C ILE A 83 -31.56 14.20 -2.23
N ASP A 84 -32.69 13.64 -2.65
CA ASP A 84 -33.46 12.67 -1.86
C ASP A 84 -32.87 11.25 -1.95
N VAL A 85 -31.95 11.00 -2.90
CA VAL A 85 -31.28 9.71 -3.05
C VAL A 85 -29.96 9.70 -2.26
N PRO A 86 -29.87 8.97 -1.14
CA PRO A 86 -28.66 8.95 -0.33
C PRO A 86 -27.52 8.24 -1.07
N TYR A 87 -26.38 8.92 -1.20
CA TYR A 87 -25.13 8.31 -1.65
C TYR A 87 -24.28 7.87 -0.45
N ASP A 88 -24.40 6.59 -0.10
CA ASP A 88 -23.66 5.99 1.03
C ASP A 88 -22.80 4.80 0.58
N ILE A 89 -22.03 5.00 -0.50
CA ILE A 89 -21.06 4.03 -1.01
C ILE A 89 -19.66 4.44 -0.52
N PRO A 90 -18.90 3.54 0.15
CA PRO A 90 -17.50 3.78 0.50
C PRO A 90 -16.65 4.01 -0.76
N VAL A 91 -15.69 4.93 -0.68
CA VAL A 91 -14.76 5.19 -1.78
C VAL A 91 -13.77 4.02 -1.89
N PRO A 92 -13.70 3.32 -3.04
CA PRO A 92 -12.82 2.16 -3.17
C PRO A 92 -11.36 2.58 -3.32
N VAL A 93 -10.47 1.90 -2.59
CA VAL A 93 -9.02 1.99 -2.70
C VAL A 93 -8.52 0.64 -3.18
N LEU A 94 -8.13 0.57 -4.45
CA LEU A 94 -7.76 -0.68 -5.11
C LEU A 94 -6.25 -0.90 -5.06
N GLY A 95 -5.85 -2.07 -4.53
CA GLY A 95 -4.51 -2.62 -4.67
C GLY A 95 -4.50 -3.87 -5.56
N PHE A 96 -3.33 -4.41 -5.88
CA PHE A 96 -3.19 -5.63 -6.67
C PHE A 96 -2.35 -6.65 -5.89
N ASN A 97 -2.94 -7.81 -5.56
CA ASN A 97 -2.39 -8.77 -4.60
C ASN A 97 -2.18 -8.14 -3.20
N SER A 98 -2.98 -7.11 -2.90
CA SER A 98 -2.87 -6.32 -1.68
C SER A 98 -3.36 -7.06 -0.46
N ALA A 99 -4.25 -8.05 -0.62
CA ALA A 99 -4.76 -8.83 0.50
C ALA A 99 -3.66 -9.63 1.21
N TYR A 100 -2.59 -9.98 0.50
CA TYR A 100 -1.45 -10.73 1.02
C TYR A 100 -0.23 -9.85 1.30
N PHE A 101 -0.06 -8.75 0.56
CA PHE A 101 1.18 -7.97 0.59
C PHE A 101 0.98 -6.59 1.24
N ASP A 102 0.24 -5.68 0.63
CA ASP A 102 0.18 -4.29 1.08
C ASP A 102 -0.56 -4.15 2.43
N MET A 103 -1.65 -4.90 2.59
CA MET A 103 -2.54 -4.74 3.75
C MET A 103 -1.88 -5.09 5.08
N ILE A 104 -0.87 -5.98 5.10
CA ILE A 104 -0.17 -6.32 6.35
C ILE A 104 0.58 -5.11 6.92
N PHE A 105 1.07 -4.21 6.05
CA PHE A 105 1.79 -3.00 6.43
C PHE A 105 0.86 -1.83 6.72
N VAL A 106 -0.28 -1.75 6.04
CA VAL A 106 -1.24 -0.65 6.20
C VAL A 106 -2.18 -0.85 7.39
N LEU A 107 -2.59 -2.10 7.67
CA LEU A 107 -3.57 -2.44 8.71
C LEU A 107 -3.28 -1.82 10.09
N PRO A 108 -2.03 -1.80 10.60
CA PRO A 108 -1.71 -1.17 11.88
C PRO A 108 -2.10 0.31 11.98
N TYR A 109 -2.17 1.01 10.84
CA TYR A 109 -2.46 2.45 10.77
C TYR A 109 -3.95 2.77 10.50
N LEU A 110 -4.80 1.75 10.28
CA LEU A 110 -6.21 1.93 9.94
C LEU A 110 -7.12 2.21 11.15
N THR A 111 -6.55 2.26 12.36
CA THR A 111 -7.25 2.71 13.57
C THR A 111 -6.42 3.78 14.25
N SER A 112 -6.98 4.99 14.37
CA SER A 112 -6.31 6.14 14.96
C SER A 112 -7.31 6.98 15.74
N LEU A 113 -6.91 8.19 16.20
CA LEU A 113 -7.85 9.15 16.76
C LEU A 113 -8.81 9.70 15.69
N LYS A 114 -8.40 9.78 14.42
CA LYS A 114 -9.17 10.40 13.32
C LYS A 114 -10.10 9.42 12.61
N TRP A 115 -9.73 8.14 12.52
CA TRP A 115 -10.50 7.11 11.81
C TRP A 115 -10.48 5.76 12.54
N HIS A 116 -11.36 4.85 12.15
CA HIS A 116 -11.41 3.50 12.70
C HIS A 116 -11.94 2.51 11.66
N ILE A 117 -11.50 1.26 11.79
CA ILE A 117 -12.06 0.15 11.03
C ILE A 117 -13.52 -0.05 11.45
N THR A 118 -14.40 -0.18 10.46
CA THR A 118 -15.84 -0.41 10.66
C THR A 118 -16.26 -1.81 10.22
N ASN A 119 -15.58 -2.35 9.21
CA ASN A 119 -15.83 -3.68 8.70
C ASN A 119 -14.53 -4.22 8.11
N TYR A 120 -14.31 -5.52 8.20
CA TYR A 120 -13.26 -6.18 7.44
C TYR A 120 -13.70 -7.60 7.08
N LEU A 121 -13.27 -8.06 5.91
CA LEU A 121 -13.45 -9.43 5.43
C LEU A 121 -12.07 -10.06 5.31
N CYS A 122 -11.86 -11.15 6.05
CA CYS A 122 -10.61 -11.89 6.07
C CYS A 122 -10.92 -13.39 5.98
N ASP A 123 -10.16 -14.14 5.19
CA ASP A 123 -10.28 -15.59 5.10
C ASP A 123 -8.96 -16.25 5.50
N PHE A 124 -8.82 -16.73 6.74
CA PHE A 124 -7.67 -17.46 7.31
C PHE A 124 -6.27 -16.77 7.26
N SER A 125 -5.92 -16.02 6.21
CA SER A 125 -4.63 -15.35 6.04
C SER A 125 -4.73 -14.05 5.19
N PRO A 126 -5.38 -14.00 4.01
CA PRO A 126 -5.56 -12.76 3.25
C PRO A 126 -6.61 -11.80 3.83
N ILE A 127 -6.21 -10.52 3.92
CA ILE A 127 -7.09 -9.40 4.27
C ILE A 127 -7.77 -8.89 2.98
N LYS A 128 -8.87 -9.53 2.63
CA LYS A 128 -9.58 -9.32 1.36
C LYS A 128 -10.21 -7.92 1.23
N ARG A 129 -10.78 -7.41 2.32
CA ARG A 129 -11.45 -6.11 2.33
C ARG A 129 -11.35 -5.47 3.70
N VAL A 130 -11.06 -4.17 3.76
CA VAL A 130 -11.14 -3.38 5.00
C VAL A 130 -11.85 -2.07 4.73
N GLU A 131 -12.90 -1.79 5.50
CA GLU A 131 -13.63 -0.55 5.47
C GLU A 131 -13.27 0.32 6.66
N VAL A 132 -12.87 1.56 6.38
CA VAL A 132 -12.40 2.51 7.38
C VAL A 132 -13.23 3.78 7.29
N ARG A 133 -13.70 4.25 8.45
CA ARG A 133 -14.53 5.44 8.56
C ARG A 133 -13.80 6.53 9.30
N HIS A 134 -13.74 7.71 8.69
CA HIS A 134 -13.30 8.93 9.35
C HIS A 134 -14.35 9.36 10.38
N LYS A 135 -13.93 9.58 11.63
CA LYS A 135 -14.84 9.78 12.77
C LYS A 135 -15.60 11.10 12.69
N ILE A 136 -14.94 12.18 12.23
CA ILE A 136 -15.54 13.51 12.13
C ILE A 136 -16.37 13.67 10.84
N THR A 137 -15.75 13.45 9.67
CA THR A 137 -16.39 13.70 8.37
C THR A 137 -17.37 12.60 7.97
N GLY A 138 -17.32 11.43 8.63
CA GLY A 138 -18.15 10.28 8.30
C GLY A 138 -17.82 9.60 6.98
N VAL A 139 -16.85 10.10 6.20
CA VAL A 139 -16.41 9.50 4.93
C VAL A 139 -15.85 8.11 5.18
N ARG A 140 -16.20 7.19 4.28
CA ARG A 140 -15.74 5.80 4.32
C ARG A 140 -14.87 5.53 3.11
N ILE A 141 -13.72 4.92 3.35
CA ILE A 141 -12.86 4.32 2.33
C ILE A 141 -12.89 2.81 2.48
N GLN A 142 -12.75 2.09 1.38
CA GLN A 142 -12.76 0.63 1.39
C GLN A 142 -11.57 0.09 0.59
N PHE A 143 -10.62 -0.49 1.32
CA PHE A 143 -9.49 -1.20 0.73
C PHE A 143 -9.96 -2.52 0.14
N LEU A 144 -9.59 -2.74 -1.11
CA LEU A 144 -10.00 -3.88 -1.93
C LEU A 144 -8.80 -4.41 -2.70
N ASP A 145 -8.73 -5.74 -2.84
CA ASP A 145 -7.78 -6.39 -3.74
C ASP A 145 -8.44 -6.61 -5.11
N ALA A 146 -7.81 -6.08 -6.15
CA ALA A 146 -8.24 -6.26 -7.53
C ALA A 146 -8.30 -7.75 -7.92
N GLU A 147 -7.42 -8.60 -7.38
CA GLU A 147 -7.40 -10.05 -7.68
C GLU A 147 -8.66 -10.77 -7.18
N MET A 148 -9.50 -10.15 -6.35
CA MET A 148 -10.79 -10.71 -5.97
C MET A 148 -11.84 -10.61 -7.06
N PHE A 149 -11.68 -9.67 -7.99
CA PHE A 149 -12.68 -9.36 -9.03
C PHE A 149 -12.29 -9.91 -10.40
N VAL A 150 -11.07 -10.43 -10.53
CA VAL A 150 -10.54 -10.97 -11.79
C VAL A 150 -10.05 -12.40 -11.61
N THR A 151 -9.97 -13.14 -12.72
CA THR A 151 -9.24 -14.41 -12.72
C THR A 151 -7.79 -14.17 -12.35
N LYS A 152 -7.19 -15.07 -11.55
CA LYS A 152 -5.78 -14.98 -11.17
C LYS A 152 -4.91 -14.78 -12.41
N MET A 153 -4.19 -13.67 -12.46
CA MET A 153 -3.37 -13.25 -13.59
C MET A 153 -2.19 -12.41 -13.09
N LYS A 154 -1.20 -12.16 -13.94
CA LYS A 154 -0.08 -11.29 -13.57
C LYS A 154 -0.50 -9.82 -13.68
N LEU A 155 0.10 -8.95 -12.88
CA LEU A 155 -0.14 -7.49 -12.96
C LEU A 155 0.01 -6.94 -14.38
N LYS A 156 0.96 -7.46 -15.17
CA LYS A 156 1.14 -7.03 -16.57
C LYS A 156 -0.09 -7.37 -17.44
N GLU A 157 -0.67 -8.55 -17.25
CA GLU A 157 -1.86 -8.99 -17.98
C GLU A 157 -3.07 -8.16 -17.53
N PHE A 158 -3.22 -7.94 -16.23
CA PHE A 158 -4.24 -7.07 -15.68
C PHE A 158 -4.18 -5.65 -16.29
N VAL A 159 -2.99 -5.05 -16.37
CA VAL A 159 -2.81 -3.73 -16.99
C VAL A 159 -3.11 -3.76 -18.50
N ASN A 160 -2.81 -4.85 -19.21
CA ASN A 160 -3.14 -4.99 -20.63
C ASN A 160 -4.64 -5.11 -20.88
N ASP A 161 -5.35 -5.84 -20.03
CA ASP A 161 -6.78 -6.11 -20.16
C ASP A 161 -7.63 -4.91 -19.76
N PHE A 162 -7.26 -4.21 -18.67
CA PHE A 162 -8.03 -3.11 -18.09
C PHE A 162 -7.43 -1.71 -18.33
N GLY A 163 -6.19 -1.62 -18.79
CA GLY A 163 -5.51 -0.37 -19.09
C GLY A 163 -5.92 0.23 -20.45
N LYS A 164 -5.77 1.54 -20.59
CA LYS A 164 -5.98 2.21 -21.89
C LYS A 164 -4.79 1.95 -22.81
N LYS A 165 -5.04 1.32 -23.97
CA LYS A 165 -4.07 1.07 -25.06
C LYS A 165 -3.39 2.31 -25.67
N SER A 166 -3.78 3.52 -25.26
CA SER A 166 -3.35 4.79 -25.87
C SER A 166 -2.08 5.38 -25.27
N ASN A 167 -1.60 4.89 -24.12
CA ASN A 167 -0.46 5.47 -23.44
C ASN A 167 0.71 4.50 -23.53
N LYS A 168 1.83 4.88 -24.16
CA LYS A 168 3.10 4.10 -24.18
C LYS A 168 3.60 3.65 -22.78
N ARG A 169 3.02 4.19 -21.70
CA ARG A 169 3.26 3.80 -20.31
C ARG A 169 2.53 2.52 -19.88
N SER A 170 1.46 2.09 -20.55
CA SER A 170 0.73 0.84 -20.22
C SER A 170 1.59 -0.40 -20.43
N ASP A 171 2.52 -0.34 -21.38
CA ASP A 171 3.32 -1.50 -21.79
C ASP A 171 4.56 -1.69 -20.90
N ASN A 172 4.90 -0.66 -20.11
CA ASN A 172 6.11 -0.59 -19.31
C ASN A 172 5.77 -0.68 -17.83
N LYS A 173 5.71 -1.92 -17.31
CA LYS A 173 5.81 -2.14 -15.86
C LYS A 173 7.18 -1.62 -15.42
N GLY A 174 7.20 -0.60 -14.56
CA GLY A 174 8.41 -0.25 -13.83
C GLY A 174 8.78 -1.42 -12.90
N ILE A 175 9.93 -2.02 -13.14
CA ILE A 175 10.53 -3.06 -12.31
C ILE A 175 11.77 -2.45 -11.66
N PHE A 176 11.63 -1.98 -10.43
CA PHE A 176 12.83 -1.74 -9.63
C PHE A 176 13.63 -3.06 -9.55
N PRO A 177 14.94 -3.04 -9.82
CA PRO A 177 15.79 -4.19 -9.57
C PRO A 177 15.61 -4.62 -8.11
N TYR A 178 15.42 -5.91 -7.86
CA TYR A 178 15.22 -6.43 -6.50
C TYR A 178 16.39 -6.11 -5.56
N THR A 179 17.56 -5.79 -6.11
CA THR A 179 18.78 -5.40 -5.39
C THR A 179 18.99 -3.89 -5.30
N ALA A 180 18.08 -3.06 -5.84
CA ALA A 180 18.22 -1.61 -5.84
C ALA A 180 18.25 -1.04 -4.42
N PHE A 181 17.49 -1.64 -3.50
CA PHE A 181 17.46 -1.30 -2.08
C PHE A 181 17.74 -2.55 -1.25
N ASN A 182 18.73 -2.49 -0.39
CA ASN A 182 19.11 -3.53 0.55
C ASN A 182 19.66 -2.89 1.84
N THR A 183 19.96 -3.71 2.85
CA THR A 183 20.42 -3.24 4.17
C THR A 183 21.73 -2.45 4.13
N ASN A 184 22.53 -2.57 3.08
CA ASN A 184 23.83 -1.92 2.97
C ASN A 184 23.77 -0.57 2.25
N ASN A 185 22.82 -0.39 1.32
CA ASN A 185 22.70 0.83 0.52
C ASN A 185 21.45 1.66 0.84
N TYR A 186 20.63 1.22 1.79
CA TYR A 186 19.37 1.85 2.16
C TYR A 186 19.48 3.36 2.41
N ASP A 187 20.38 3.78 3.31
CA ASP A 187 20.54 5.19 3.68
C ASP A 187 21.09 6.03 2.52
N GLU A 188 22.00 5.47 1.73
CA GLU A 188 22.56 6.16 0.56
C GLU A 188 21.47 6.44 -0.47
N VAL A 189 20.70 5.41 -0.82
CA VAL A 189 19.66 5.52 -1.86
C VAL A 189 18.50 6.39 -1.39
N LEU A 190 18.15 6.37 -0.09
CA LEU A 190 17.13 7.27 0.47
C LEU A 190 17.54 8.75 0.45
N ASN A 191 18.83 9.05 0.63
CA ASN A 191 19.34 10.41 0.64
C ASN A 191 19.41 11.05 -0.76
N ILE A 192 19.13 10.28 -1.83
CA ILE A 192 19.05 10.82 -3.19
C ILE A 192 17.83 11.74 -3.30
N THR A 193 18.07 13.00 -3.66
CA THR A 193 17.03 14.01 -3.90
C THR A 193 16.54 14.02 -5.35
N GLU A 194 17.38 13.54 -6.27
CA GLU A 194 17.05 13.47 -7.68
C GLU A 194 16.08 12.31 -7.97
N PRO A 195 15.07 12.51 -8.84
CA PRO A 195 14.21 11.41 -9.29
C PRO A 195 15.02 10.31 -9.98
N PHE A 196 14.62 9.06 -9.79
CA PHE A 196 15.15 7.97 -10.62
C PHE A 196 14.74 8.16 -12.07
N GLU A 197 15.70 8.00 -12.97
CA GLU A 197 15.43 7.97 -14.41
C GLU A 197 14.55 6.76 -14.73
N GLN A 198 13.60 6.92 -15.66
CA GLN A 198 12.66 5.84 -16.02
C GLN A 198 13.39 4.55 -16.42
N GLU A 199 14.58 4.67 -17.02
CA GLU A 199 15.40 3.54 -17.44
C GLU A 199 15.93 2.68 -16.28
N GLN A 200 16.06 3.26 -15.08
CA GLN A 200 16.53 2.56 -13.87
C GLN A 200 15.47 1.59 -13.32
N PHE A 201 14.22 1.72 -13.77
CA PHE A 201 13.12 0.81 -13.46
C PHE A 201 13.03 -0.35 -14.46
N PHE A 202 14.04 -0.58 -15.29
CA PHE A 202 14.09 -1.79 -16.12
C PHE A 202 15.23 -2.68 -15.63
N GLN A 203 14.97 -3.97 -15.45
CA GLN A 203 16.04 -4.94 -15.19
C GLN A 203 16.98 -4.95 -16.39
N ARG A 204 18.22 -4.50 -16.18
CA ARG A 204 19.32 -4.79 -17.11
C ARG A 204 19.72 -6.23 -16.85
N VAL A 205 19.29 -7.13 -17.73
CA VAL A 205 19.88 -8.47 -17.81
C VAL A 205 21.28 -8.26 -18.36
N ASN A 206 22.30 -8.37 -17.50
CA ASN A 206 23.68 -8.57 -17.95
C ASN A 206 23.91 -10.06 -18.16
#